data_AF-A0A5D4SN87-F1
#
_entry.id   AF-A0A5D4SN87-F1
#
_cell.length_a   1.000
_cell.length_b   1.000
_cell.length_c   1.000
_cell.angle_alpha   90.00
_cell.angle_beta   90.00
_cell.angle_gamma   90.00
#
_symmetry.space_group_name_H-M   'P 1'
#
loop_
_entity.id
_entity.type
_entity.pdbx_description
1 polymer ?
#
loop_
_entity_poly.entity_id
_entity_poly.type
_entity_poly.pdbx_seq_one_letter_code
_entity_poly.pdbx_strand_id
1 'polypeptide(L)'
;MWQHVVFAIFIGGLVGAVGHLKKHGKLIMPKRTKQFIYLGFLEEMVLGSLASALLVLSSDASSLLKVAFLSMLAGLGGEALIRSLDLIRAEKK
;
A
#
# COMPACT_ATOMS: atom_id res chain seq x y z
N MET A 1 -18.67 -10.56 -0.61
CA MET A 1 -17.38 -10.48 -1.33
C MET A 1 -17.07 -9.06 -1.82
N TRP A 2 -17.83 -8.47 -2.76
CA TRP A 2 -17.52 -7.13 -3.30
C TRP A 2 -17.35 -6.03 -2.24
N GLN A 3 -18.23 -6.00 -1.22
CA GLN A 3 -18.11 -5.07 -0.09
C GLN A 3 -16.80 -5.23 0.69
N HIS A 4 -16.29 -6.46 0.82
CA HIS A 4 -15.01 -6.74 1.49
C HIS A 4 -13.84 -6.24 0.65
N VAL A 5 -13.91 -6.38 -0.68
CA VAL A 5 -12.87 -5.87 -1.58
C VAL A 5 -12.82 -4.34 -1.53
N VAL A 6 -13.97 -3.66 -1.59
CA VAL A 6 -14.03 -2.19 -1.45
C VAL A 6 -13.47 -1.75 -0.09
N PHE A 7 -13.82 -2.45 0.98
CA PHE A 7 -13.29 -2.18 2.31
C PHE A 7 -11.78 -2.41 2.39
N ALA A 8 -11.27 -3.46 1.75
CA ALA A 8 -9.85 -3.78 1.67
C ALA A 8 -9.05 -2.73 0.91
N ILE A 9 -9.56 -2.25 -0.23
CA ILE A 9 -8.99 -1.15 -1.01
C ILE A 9 -8.85 0.08 -0.12
N PHE A 10 -9.90 0.44 0.63
CA PHE A 10 -9.89 1.60 1.49
C PHE A 10 -8.85 1.49 2.61
N ILE A 11 -8.83 0.37 3.35
CA ILE A 11 -7.86 0.14 4.44
C ILE A 11 -6.43 0.08 3.89
N GLY A 12 -6.21 -0.67 2.82
CA GLY A 12 -4.92 -0.78 2.16
C GLY A 12 -4.38 0.55 1.67
N GLY A 13 -5.26 1.39 1.10
CA GLY A 13 -4.92 2.74 0.68
C GLY A 13 -4.52 3.63 1.84
N LEU A 14 -5.31 3.65 2.93
CA LEU A 14 -4.96 4.41 4.13
C LEU A 14 -3.61 3.98 4.71
N VAL A 15 -3.35 2.68 4.78
CA VAL A 15 -2.08 2.14 5.26
C VAL A 15 -0.93 2.58 4.34
N GLY A 16 -1.10 2.54 3.03
CA GLY A 16 -0.12 3.05 2.07
C GLY A 16 0.15 4.55 2.23
N ALA A 17 -0.88 5.36 2.43
CA ALA A 17 -0.72 6.79 2.67
C ALA A 17 0.00 7.09 4.00
N VAL A 18 -0.26 6.30 5.05
CA VAL A 18 0.45 6.38 6.33
C VAL A 18 1.91 5.94 6.17
N GLY A 19 2.18 4.89 5.39
CA GLY A 19 3.54 4.46 5.03
C GLY A 19 4.33 5.60 4.39
N HIS A 20 3.73 6.29 3.42
CA HIS A 20 4.33 7.45 2.78
C HIS A 20 4.65 8.57 3.78
N LEU A 21 3.71 8.86 4.68
CA LEU A 21 3.89 9.86 5.72
C LEU A 21 5.04 9.49 6.67
N LYS A 22 5.16 8.21 7.06
CA LYS A 22 6.25 7.71 7.91
C LYS A 22 7.61 7.79 7.21
N LYS A 23 7.65 7.49 5.91
CA LYS A 23 8.89 7.50 5.11
C LYS A 23 9.40 8.92 4.84
N HIS A 24 8.50 9.87 4.58
CA HIS A 24 8.87 11.21 4.12
C HIS A 24 8.66 12.32 5.17
N GLY A 25 8.02 12.03 6.30
CA GLY A 25 7.67 12.99 7.34
C GLY A 25 6.56 13.99 6.94
N LYS A 26 6.08 13.91 5.70
CA LYS A 26 4.99 14.73 5.15
C LYS A 26 4.31 14.00 4.00
N LEU A 27 3.06 14.35 3.74
CA LEU A 27 2.31 13.82 2.61
C LEU A 27 2.69 14.61 1.34
N ILE A 28 3.47 13.99 0.44
CA ILE A 28 3.92 14.66 -0.78
C ILE A 28 2.81 14.59 -1.82
N MET A 29 2.21 15.75 -2.12
CA MET A 29 1.12 15.84 -3.09
C MET A 29 1.60 15.50 -4.52
N PRO A 30 0.71 14.94 -5.36
CA PRO A 30 1.00 14.71 -6.77
C PRO A 30 1.34 16.00 -7.48
N LYS A 31 2.35 15.99 -8.35
CA LYS A 31 2.77 17.15 -9.15
C LYS A 31 2.89 16.74 -10.61
N ARG A 32 2.31 17.54 -11.50
CA ARG A 32 2.58 17.40 -12.93
C ARG A 32 3.92 18.05 -13.24
N THR A 33 4.83 17.28 -13.83
CA THR A 33 6.06 17.81 -14.43
C THR A 33 5.87 17.88 -15.95
N LYS A 34 6.78 18.57 -16.66
CA LYS A 34 6.67 18.77 -18.13
C LYS A 34 6.65 17.45 -18.93
N GLN A 35 7.16 16.35 -18.37
CA GLN A 35 7.24 15.05 -19.06
C GLN A 35 6.48 13.92 -18.32
N PHE A 36 6.34 13.99 -16.99
CA PHE A 36 5.74 12.90 -16.19
C PHE A 36 4.86 13.41 -15.04
N ILE A 37 3.96 12.56 -14.54
CA ILE A 37 3.19 12.84 -13.32
C ILE A 37 3.91 12.20 -12.15
N TYR A 38 4.43 13.02 -11.23
CA TYR A 38 4.92 12.54 -9.95
C TYR A 38 3.71 12.32 -9.04
N LEU A 39 3.40 11.06 -8.72
CA LEU A 39 2.20 10.70 -7.97
C LEU A 39 2.31 10.99 -6.47
N GLY A 40 3.53 11.04 -5.92
CA GLY A 40 3.74 11.27 -4.49
C GLY A 40 3.03 10.20 -3.66
N PHE A 41 2.29 10.63 -2.63
CA PHE A 41 1.59 9.70 -1.72
C PHE A 41 0.55 8.81 -2.42
N LEU A 42 0.03 9.21 -3.59
CA LEU A 42 -0.94 8.42 -4.33
C LEU A 42 -0.35 7.11 -4.84
N GLU A 43 0.95 7.05 -5.10
CA GLU A 43 1.61 5.83 -5.55
C GLU A 43 1.54 4.74 -4.47
N GLU A 44 1.95 5.08 -3.24
CA GLU A 44 1.91 4.15 -2.11
C GLU A 44 0.47 3.80 -1.70
N MET A 45 -0.45 4.77 -1.78
CA MET A 45 -1.88 4.53 -1.55
C MET A 45 -2.46 3.52 -2.56
N VAL A 46 -2.15 3.68 -3.86
CA VAL A 46 -2.63 2.75 -4.90
C VAL A 46 -2.00 1.37 -4.73
N LEU A 47 -0.70 1.29 -4.44
CA LEU A 47 -0.03 0.01 -4.20
C LEU A 47 -0.59 -0.72 -2.99
N GLY A 48 -0.80 -0.03 -1.87
CA GLY A 48 -1.41 -0.62 -0.68
C GLY A 48 -2.85 -1.09 -0.92
N SER A 49 -3.63 -0.32 -1.69
CA SER A 49 -4.99 -0.67 -2.10
C SER A 49 -5.01 -1.95 -2.95
N LEU A 50 -4.14 -2.03 -3.96
CA LEU A 50 -4.04 -3.17 -4.86
C LEU A 50 -3.57 -4.43 -4.11
N ALA A 51 -2.54 -4.33 -3.27
CA ALA A 51 -2.04 -5.44 -2.47
C ALA A 51 -3.14 -6.00 -1.54
N SER A 52 -3.89 -5.11 -0.89
CA SER A 52 -4.99 -5.50 0.00
C SER A 52 -6.15 -6.15 -0.75
N ALA A 53 -6.55 -5.58 -1.89
CA ALA A 53 -7.60 -6.14 -2.73
C ALA A 53 -7.25 -7.56 -3.19
N LEU A 54 -6.02 -7.75 -3.69
CA LEU A 54 -5.54 -9.05 -4.14
C LEU A 54 -5.49 -10.06 -3.00
N LEU A 55 -4.96 -9.67 -1.84
CA LEU A 55 -4.87 -10.58 -0.68
C LEU A 55 -6.26 -10.99 -0.16
N VAL A 56 -7.21 -10.06 -0.11
CA VAL A 56 -8.58 -10.36 0.33
C VAL A 56 -9.30 -11.26 -0.68
N LEU A 57 -9.11 -11.02 -1.98
CA LEU A 57 -9.63 -11.89 -3.04
C LEU A 57 -9.03 -13.30 -2.99
N SER A 58 -7.75 -13.45 -2.63
CA SER A 58 -7.06 -14.74 -2.60
C SER A 58 -7.23 -15.52 -1.29
N SER A 59 -7.85 -14.94 -0.26
CA SER A 59 -7.88 -15.51 1.10
C SER A 59 -9.26 -15.94 1.59
N ASP A 60 -10.28 -15.86 0.71
CA ASP A 60 -11.69 -16.12 1.02
C ASP A 60 -12.13 -15.51 2.36
N ALA A 61 -11.71 -14.26 2.60
CA ALA A 61 -11.99 -13.58 3.85
C ALA A 61 -13.48 -13.22 3.93
N SER A 62 -14.19 -13.85 4.86
CA SER A 62 -15.64 -13.71 5.03
C SER A 62 -16.06 -12.77 6.15
N SER A 63 -15.19 -12.49 7.13
CA SER A 63 -15.49 -11.56 8.23
C SER A 63 -14.80 -10.21 8.04
N LEU A 64 -15.49 -9.12 8.41
CA LEU A 64 -14.96 -7.76 8.30
C LEU A 64 -13.65 -7.58 9.08
N LEU A 65 -13.53 -8.21 10.25
CA LEU A 65 -12.31 -8.17 11.06
C LEU A 65 -11.13 -8.84 10.34
N LYS A 66 -11.35 -10.00 9.72
CA LYS A 66 -10.31 -10.71 8.95
C LYS A 66 -9.89 -9.89 7.74
N VAL A 67 -10.84 -9.28 7.04
CA VAL A 67 -10.57 -8.38 5.90
C VAL A 67 -9.73 -7.18 6.33
N ALA A 68 -10.06 -6.53 7.46
CA ALA A 68 -9.30 -5.40 7.99
C ALA A 68 -7.86 -5.79 8.33
N PHE A 69 -7.68 -6.91 9.06
CA PHE A 69 -6.35 -7.41 9.44
C PHE A 69 -5.49 -7.76 8.23
N LEU A 70 -6.04 -8.50 7.27
CA LEU A 70 -5.31 -8.88 6.06
C LEU A 70 -4.92 -7.65 5.23
N SER A 71 -5.82 -6.67 5.10
CA SER A 71 -5.52 -5.43 4.36
C SER A 71 -4.40 -4.62 5.01
N MET A 72 -4.40 -4.53 6.34
CA MET A 72 -3.30 -3.91 7.08
C MET A 72 -1.97 -4.64 6.88
N LEU A 73 -1.98 -5.98 6.96
CA LEU A 73 -0.79 -6.79 6.75
C LEU A 73 -0.26 -6.70 5.32
N ALA A 74 -1.13 -6.63 4.32
CA ALA A 74 -0.74 -6.41 2.93
C ALA A 74 -0.05 -5.05 2.75
N GLY A 75 -0.65 -3.98 3.27
CA GLY A 75 -0.09 -2.62 3.18
C GLY A 75 1.27 -2.50 3.89
N LEU A 76 1.36 -2.93 5.16
CA LEU A 76 2.59 -2.86 5.94
C LEU A 76 3.66 -3.83 5.43
N GLY A 77 3.25 -5.05 5.08
CA GLY A 77 4.13 -6.11 4.60
C GLY A 77 4.75 -5.76 3.26
N GLY A 78 3.98 -5.16 2.34
CA GLY A 78 4.50 -4.68 1.06
C GLY A 78 5.57 -3.60 1.25
N GLU A 79 5.34 -2.63 2.14
CA GLU A 79 6.32 -1.60 2.47
C GLU A 79 7.61 -2.20 3.05
N ALA A 80 7.48 -3.13 4.00
CA ALA A 80 8.61 -3.81 4.63
C ALA A 80 9.42 -4.64 3.63
N LEU A 81 8.76 -5.32 2.69
CA LEU A 81 9.39 -6.11 1.63
C LEU A 81 10.17 -5.21 0.66
N ILE A 82 9.58 -4.11 0.18
CA ILE A 82 10.28 -3.20 -0.72
C ILE A 82 11.53 -2.63 -0.03
N ARG A 83 11.40 -2.22 1.24
CA ARG A 83 12.52 -1.70 2.01
C ARG A 83 13.62 -2.72 2.23
N SER A 84 13.30 -3.98 2.50
CA SER A 84 14.32 -5.01 2.68
C SER A 84 15.05 -5.33 1.37
N LEU A 85 14.34 -5.35 0.25
CA LEU A 85 14.94 -5.52 -1.09
C LEU A 85 15.89 -4.36 -1.45
N ASP A 86 15.51 -3.12 -1.13
CA ASP A 86 16.36 -1.94 -1.34
C ASP A 86 17.66 -2.03 -0.53
N LEU A 87 17.60 -2.50 0.72
CA LEU A 87 18.78 -2.70 1.57
C LEU A 87 19.73 -3.77 1.01
N ILE A 88 19.19 -4.93 0.59
CA ILE A 88 19.98 -6.00 -0.02
C ILE A 88 20.65 -5.51 -1.32
N ARG A 89 19.96 -4.68 -2.10
CA ARG A 89 20.52 -4.10 -3.33
C ARG A 89 21.63 -3.10 -3.02
N ALA A 90 21.52 -2.35 -1.92
CA ALA A 90 22.54 -1.40 -1.49
C ALA A 90 23.83 -2.08 -1.03
N GLU A 91 23.76 -3.23 -0.35
CA GLU A 91 24.94 -4.00 0.09
C GLU A 91 25.76 -4.59 -1.07
N LYS A 92 25.13 -4.84 -2.22
CA LYS A 92 25.79 -5.41 -3.40
C LYS A 92 26.55 -4.39 -4.25
N LYS A 93 26.49 -3.11 -3.89
CA LYS A 93 27.02 -1.98 -4.68
C LYS A 93 28.25 -1.40 -4.01
#